data_AF-A0A937PZP3-F1
#
_entry.id   AF-A0A937PZP3-F1
#
_cell.length_a   1.000
_cell.length_b   1.000
_cell.length_c   1.000
_cell.angle_alpha   90.00
_cell.angle_beta   90.00
_cell.angle_gamma   90.00
#
_symmetry.space_group_name_H-M   'P 1'
#
loop_
_entity.id
_entity.type
_entity.pdbx_description
1 polymer ?
#
loop_
_entity_poly.entity_id
_entity_poly.type
_entity_poly.pdbx_seq_one_letter_code
_entity_poly.pdbx_strand_id
1 'polypeptide(L)'
;VDLIAVGHLGVPALHAAALEPDMFASVKLVRSLISFSNVIESGRSFNQLVNTVHAALTAYDLPDLARTLGAALTIEQPKNALGKIIDVN
;
A
#
# COMPACT_ATOMS: atom_id res chain seq x y z
N VAL A 1 7.58 4.88 -17.52
CA VAL A 1 7.82 5.85 -16.42
C VAL A 1 8.02 5.06 -15.14
N ASP A 2 8.90 5.52 -14.24
CA ASP A 2 9.09 4.90 -12.92
C ASP A 2 8.31 5.69 -11.87
N LEU A 3 7.44 5.00 -11.12
CA LEU A 3 6.64 5.58 -10.05
C LEU A 3 7.29 5.31 -8.70
N ILE A 4 7.74 6.36 -8.02
CA ILE A 4 8.31 6.25 -6.67
C ILE A 4 7.43 7.03 -5.71
N ALA A 5 6.93 6.35 -4.68
CA ALA A 5 6.08 6.95 -3.65
C ALA A 5 6.60 6.66 -2.24
N VAL A 6 6.52 7.66 -1.36
CA VAL A 6 7.05 7.59 -0.01
C VAL A 6 5.96 7.87 1.02
N GLY A 7 5.91 7.05 2.07
CA GLY A 7 4.99 7.23 3.18
C GLY A 7 3.53 7.04 2.76
N HIS A 8 2.68 7.99 3.16
CA HIS A 8 1.25 7.98 2.89
C HIS A 8 0.90 8.10 1.40
N LEU A 9 1.82 8.58 0.55
CA LEU A 9 1.62 8.61 -0.90
C LEU A 9 1.63 7.21 -1.53
N GLY A 10 2.10 6.18 -0.81
CA GLY A 10 2.15 4.84 -1.37
C GLY A 10 0.78 4.22 -1.62
N VAL A 11 -0.24 4.55 -0.81
CA VAL A 11 -1.61 4.06 -1.04
C VAL A 11 -2.20 4.60 -2.35
N PRO A 12 -2.27 5.93 -2.61
CA PRO A 12 -2.77 6.42 -3.88
C PRO A 12 -1.89 6.03 -5.08
N ALA A 13 -0.57 5.93 -4.91
CA ALA A 13 0.32 5.44 -5.96
C ALA A 13 0.05 3.98 -6.34
N LEU A 14 -0.21 3.12 -5.34
CA LEU A 14 -0.59 1.73 -5.56
C LEU A 14 -1.91 1.61 -6.32
N HIS A 15 -2.90 2.46 -5.99
CA HIS A 15 -4.17 2.51 -6.73
C HIS A 15 -3.98 2.94 -8.18
N ALA A 16 -3.21 4.01 -8.41
CA ALA A 16 -2.94 4.49 -9.77
C ALA A 16 -2.27 3.42 -10.61
N ALA A 17 -1.26 2.74 -10.06
CA ALA A 17 -0.55 1.69 -10.78
C ALA A 17 -1.40 0.43 -11.01
N ALA A 18 -2.28 0.06 -10.06
CA ALA A 18 -3.18 -1.07 -10.24
C ALA A 18 -4.28 -0.80 -11.28
N LEU A 19 -4.74 0.46 -11.42
CA LEU A 19 -5.76 0.87 -12.39
C LEU A 19 -5.19 1.06 -13.79
N GLU A 20 -3.94 1.50 -13.91
CA GLU A 20 -3.27 1.80 -15.18
C GLU A 20 -1.98 0.95 -15.34
N PRO A 21 -2.10 -0.38 -15.48
CA PRO A 21 -0.97 -1.31 -15.40
C PRO A 21 0.11 -1.08 -16.47
N ASP A 22 -0.26 -0.52 -17.63
CA ASP A 22 0.67 -0.28 -18.74
C ASP A 22 1.36 1.10 -18.67
N MET A 23 0.96 1.97 -17.74
CA MET A 23 1.51 3.34 -17.62
C MET A 23 2.89 3.37 -16.93
N PHE A 24 3.13 2.44 -16.01
CA PHE A 24 4.31 2.43 -15.16
C PHE A 24 5.18 1.20 -15.42
N ALA A 25 6.44 1.42 -15.77
CA ALA A 25 7.41 0.35 -16.00
C ALA A 25 7.90 -0.27 -14.69
N SER A 26 7.95 0.53 -13.62
CA SER A 26 8.26 0.08 -12.27
C SER A 26 7.52 0.93 -11.23
N VAL A 27 7.24 0.31 -10.08
CA VAL A 27 6.59 0.94 -8.94
C VAL A 27 7.41 0.65 -7.69
N LYS A 28 7.85 1.69 -6.99
CA LYS A 28 8.56 1.58 -5.73
C LYS A 28 7.80 2.29 -4.62
N LEU A 29 7.37 1.53 -3.61
CA LEU A 29 6.69 2.04 -2.43
C LEU A 29 7.62 1.97 -1.23
N VAL A 30 7.95 3.13 -0.65
CA VAL A 30 8.86 3.21 0.50
C VAL A 30 8.07 3.65 1.72
N ARG A 31 8.11 2.87 2.81
CA ARG A 31 7.46 3.20 4.09
C ARG A 31 5.94 3.40 3.98
N SER A 32 5.29 2.66 3.07
CA SER A 32 3.84 2.69 2.91
C SER A 32 3.12 1.74 3.86
N LEU A 33 1.82 1.97 4.07
CA LEU A 33 0.96 1.07 4.87
C LEU A 33 0.88 -0.30 4.17
N ILE A 34 1.01 -1.38 4.93
CA ILE A 34 1.03 -2.74 4.37
C ILE A 34 -0.37 -3.31 4.05
N SER A 35 -1.37 -2.99 4.86
CA SER A 35 -2.71 -3.58 4.76
C SER A 35 -3.72 -2.76 5.56
N PHE A 36 -4.94 -2.64 5.04
CA PHE A 36 -6.11 -2.14 5.75
C PHE A 36 -6.62 -3.13 6.78
N SER A 37 -6.61 -4.45 6.50
CA SER A 37 -6.99 -5.47 7.49
C SER A 37 -6.13 -5.38 8.74
N ASN A 38 -4.82 -5.15 8.58
CA ASN A 38 -3.91 -4.91 9.70
C ASN A 38 -4.33 -3.72 10.58
N VAL A 39 -4.92 -2.66 10.01
CA VAL A 39 -5.43 -1.51 10.77
C VAL A 39 -6.61 -1.90 11.65
N ILE A 40 -7.52 -2.71 11.13
CA ILE A 40 -8.70 -3.18 11.86
C ILE A 40 -8.30 -4.19 12.94
N GLU A 41 -7.53 -5.21 12.57
CA GLU A 41 -7.09 -6.29 13.47
C GLU A 41 -6.24 -5.78 14.62
N SER A 42 -5.41 -4.76 14.39
CA SER A 42 -4.59 -4.18 15.45
C SER A 42 -5.41 -3.48 16.55
N GLY A 43 -6.69 -3.13 16.27
CA GLY A 43 -7.57 -2.39 17.18
C GLY A 43 -7.11 -0.98 17.56
N ARG A 44 -5.91 -0.58 17.13
CA ARG A 44 -5.25 0.71 17.36
C ARG A 44 -4.48 1.07 16.11
N SER A 45 -4.48 2.36 15.78
CA SER A 45 -3.75 2.88 14.63
C SER A 45 -3.08 4.20 14.95
N PHE A 46 -2.03 4.54 14.21
CA PHE A 46 -1.34 5.82 14.30
C PHE A 46 -1.30 6.48 12.93
N ASN A 47 -1.96 7.64 12.79
CA ASN A 47 -2.02 8.41 11.55
C ASN A 47 -2.47 7.60 10.31
N GLN A 48 -3.46 6.72 10.47
CA GLN A 48 -4.00 5.91 9.37
C GLN A 48 -5.28 6.47 8.74
N LEU A 49 -5.91 7.49 9.35
CA LEU A 49 -7.11 8.13 8.79
C LEU A 49 -6.87 8.65 7.36
N VAL A 50 -5.66 9.14 7.07
CA VAL A 50 -5.25 9.61 5.73
C VAL A 50 -5.29 8.52 4.65
N ASN A 51 -5.23 7.25 5.04
CA ASN A 51 -5.29 6.11 4.12
C ASN A 51 -6.71 5.56 3.95
N THR A 52 -7.73 6.20 4.53
CA THR A 52 -9.10 5.66 4.54
C THR A 52 -9.73 5.68 3.15
N VAL A 53 -10.14 4.50 2.69
CA VAL A 53 -11.02 4.34 1.52
C VAL A 53 -12.28 3.64 1.99
N HIS A 54 -13.44 4.29 1.81
CA HIS A 54 -14.71 3.75 2.29
C HIS A 54 -15.01 2.41 1.65
N ALA A 55 -15.46 1.45 2.46
CA ALA A 55 -15.83 0.09 2.05
C ALA A 55 -14.72 -0.71 1.31
N ALA A 56 -13.46 -0.28 1.32
CA ALA A 56 -12.37 -0.97 0.60
C ALA A 56 -12.32 -2.47 0.96
N LEU A 57 -12.29 -2.81 2.25
CA LEU A 57 -12.22 -4.21 2.72
C LEU A 57 -13.43 -5.09 2.37
N THR A 58 -14.51 -4.53 1.80
CA THR A 58 -15.61 -5.33 1.22
C THR A 58 -15.30 -5.80 -0.20
N ALA A 59 -14.27 -5.24 -0.84
CA ALA A 59 -13.88 -5.48 -2.22
C ALA A 59 -12.40 -5.88 -2.39
N TYR A 60 -11.47 -5.27 -1.63
CA TYR A 60 -10.03 -5.53 -1.70
C TYR A 60 -9.28 -5.03 -0.45
N ASP A 61 -8.07 -5.54 -0.25
CA ASP A 61 -7.04 -4.95 0.62
C ASP A 61 -5.82 -4.50 -0.22
N LEU A 62 -4.89 -3.73 0.36
CA LEU A 62 -3.67 -3.27 -0.31
C LEU A 62 -2.82 -4.41 -0.88
N PRO A 63 -2.66 -5.58 -0.21
CA PRO A 63 -1.97 -6.72 -0.80
C PRO A 63 -2.64 -7.28 -2.06
N ASP A 64 -3.95 -7.08 -2.24
CA ASP A 64 -4.66 -7.52 -3.44
C ASP A 64 -4.32 -6.64 -4.64
N LEU A 65 -4.25 -5.32 -4.44
CA LEU A 65 -3.74 -4.39 -5.45
C LEU A 65 -2.27 -4.62 -5.75
N ALA A 66 -1.45 -4.86 -4.73
CA ALA A 66 -0.03 -5.17 -4.92
C ALA A 66 0.18 -6.41 -5.81
N ARG A 67 -0.68 -7.42 -5.68
CA ARG A 67 -0.62 -8.64 -6.47
C ARG A 67 -0.86 -8.41 -7.97
N THR A 68 -1.59 -7.36 -8.36
CA THR A 68 -1.84 -7.08 -9.80
C THR A 68 -0.60 -6.57 -10.52
N LEU A 69 0.36 -6.00 -9.79
CA LEU A 69 1.60 -5.43 -10.35
C LEU A 69 2.72 -6.45 -10.52
N GLY A 70 2.66 -7.59 -9.83
CA GLY A 70 3.66 -8.65 -9.92
C GLY A 70 5.09 -8.15 -9.74
N ALA A 71 5.96 -8.49 -10.69
CA ALA A 71 7.39 -8.16 -10.65
C ALA A 71 7.71 -6.66 -10.82
N ALA A 72 6.74 -5.84 -11.26
CA ALA A 72 6.94 -4.40 -11.41
C ALA A 72 6.97 -3.66 -10.07
N LEU A 73 6.51 -4.29 -8.98
CA LEU A 73 6.38 -3.67 -7.66
C LEU A 73 7.54 -4.05 -6.72
N THR A 74 8.18 -3.03 -6.15
CA THR A 74 9.07 -3.16 -4.99
C THR A 74 8.49 -2.42 -3.79
N ILE A 75 8.40 -3.09 -2.64
CA ILE A 75 8.00 -2.47 -1.37
C ILE A 75 9.18 -2.50 -0.40
N GLU A 76 9.57 -1.33 0.10
CA GLU A 76 10.66 -1.18 1.06
C GLU A 76 10.15 -0.63 2.39
N GLN A 77 10.60 -1.26 3.49
CA GLN A 77 10.30 -0.83 4.86
C GLN A 77 8.80 -0.62 5.11
N PRO A 78 7.91 -1.56 4.73
CA PRO A 78 6.47 -1.37 4.89
C PRO A 78 6.11 -1.12 6.35
N LYS A 79 5.04 -0.35 6.57
CA LYS A 79 4.56 0.02 7.90
C LYS A 79 3.27 -0.71 8.26
N ASN A 80 3.18 -1.15 9.50
CA ASN A 80 1.93 -1.64 10.07
C ASN A 80 0.99 -0.48 10.48
N ALA A 81 -0.16 -0.83 11.05
CA ALA A 81 -1.19 0.08 11.55
C ALA A 81 -0.67 1.16 12.52
N LEU A 82 0.38 0.84 13.29
CA LEU A 82 1.01 1.73 14.26
C LEU A 82 2.13 2.59 13.65
N GLY A 83 2.35 2.52 12.35
CA GLY A 83 3.40 3.25 11.64
C GLY A 83 4.81 2.68 11.85
N LYS A 84 4.94 1.50 12.44
CA LYS A 84 6.23 0.82 12.65
C LYS A 84 6.61 0.03 11.41
N ILE A 85 7.89 0.09 11.05
CA ILE A 85 8.45 -0.77 10.00
C ILE A 85 8.32 -2.23 10.44
N ILE A 86 7.89 -3.08 9.52
CA ILE A 86 7.83 -4.53 9.69
C ILE A 86 8.68 -5.21 8.63
N ASP A 87 9.21 -6.37 8.97
CA ASP A 87 9.85 -7.26 8.01
C ASP A 87 8.78 -8.00 7.23
N VAL A 88 8.89 -7.96 5.90
CA VAL A 88 8.11 -8.80 4.98
C VAL A 88 8.95 -10.03 4.71
N ASN A 89 8.61 -11.14 5.38
CA ASN A 89 9.13 -12.47 5.07
C ASN A 89 8.48 -13.03 3.80
#